data_AF-A0A939F3F9-F1
#
_entry.id   AF-A0A939F3F9-F1
#
_cell.length_a   1.000
_cell.length_b   1.000
_cell.length_c   1.000
_cell.angle_alpha   90.00
_cell.angle_beta   90.00
_cell.angle_gamma   90.00
#
_symmetry.space_group_name_H-M   'P 1'
#
loop_
_entity.id
_entity.type
_entity.pdbx_description
1 polymer ?
#
loop_
_entity_poly.entity_id
_entity_poly.type
_entity_poly.pdbx_seq_one_letter_code
_entity_poly.pdbx_strand_id
1 'polypeptide(L)'
;MKIRIDLLEQRYSRFEEFIKKMDKCPFLSFKDSVFINMSENYKYSVYEEARNALGSKWWKQDQIGSGIIKESVTNAIHANVVHSGKRINNNLVNWRQKNDLLNQSKNKNLEEIFFNLYKSKASEVTIFERLINEKISYQFIAYLFFIKDRNRFLPISQEKFDHIFELIGLSEFKTSRNVSWENYKTFIDIIQQVQSFLRTKDSAATLLDAHSFLWILGNQMKGPVIEEGSAKTKSKHVRATESVIYSVEDVQPAQQAIAEEDDVLYFPEGKEVFALHRSKERNKALIRLAKQQRLAEDPKLCCQICGFSFVEKYGELGAGFIEAHHVLPLSQLREEMLTKPEDLAFVCSNCHRMLHRKRPWVTMSDLKIITQQAHTEQLES
;
A
#
# COMPACT_ATOMS: atom_id res chain seq x y z
N MET A 1 -17.68 0.83 -21.53
CA MET A 1 -17.79 2.14 -20.84
C MET A 1 -17.00 3.19 -21.62
N LYS A 2 -17.37 4.48 -21.56
CA LYS A 2 -16.68 5.56 -22.30
C LYS A 2 -16.14 6.64 -21.37
N ILE A 3 -14.90 7.07 -21.61
CA ILE A 3 -14.28 8.17 -20.86
C ILE A 3 -14.65 9.51 -21.49
N ARG A 4 -14.91 10.52 -20.66
CA ARG A 4 -15.11 11.90 -21.09
C ARG A 4 -13.79 12.54 -21.52
N ILE A 5 -13.69 12.96 -22.77
CA ILE A 5 -12.45 13.51 -23.36
C ILE A 5 -12.08 14.86 -22.71
N ASP A 6 -13.07 15.72 -22.43
CA ASP A 6 -12.87 16.99 -21.73
C ASP A 6 -12.21 16.80 -20.35
N LEU A 7 -12.63 15.77 -19.62
CA LEU A 7 -12.02 15.44 -18.34
C LEU A 7 -10.60 14.89 -18.51
N LEU A 8 -10.35 14.04 -19.51
CA LEU A 8 -8.99 13.56 -19.81
C LEU A 8 -8.05 14.70 -20.21
N GLU A 9 -8.50 15.68 -21.00
CA GLU A 9 -7.71 16.88 -21.33
C GLU A 9 -7.33 17.67 -20.07
N GLN A 10 -8.28 17.85 -19.14
CA GLN A 10 -8.01 18.50 -17.87
C GLN A 10 -6.97 17.73 -17.03
N ARG A 11 -7.09 16.39 -16.98
CA ARG A 11 -6.12 15.54 -16.26
C ARG A 11 -4.74 15.55 -16.93
N TYR A 12 -4.71 15.54 -18.25
CA TYR A 12 -3.48 15.59 -19.04
C TYR A 12 -2.74 16.91 -18.85
N SER A 13 -3.44 18.04 -18.86
CA SER A 13 -2.81 19.35 -18.62
C SER A 13 -2.11 19.41 -17.27
N ARG A 14 -2.75 18.90 -16.21
CA ARG A 14 -2.13 18.80 -14.88
C ARG A 14 -0.94 17.84 -14.85
N PHE A 15 -1.03 16.74 -15.59
CA PHE A 15 0.07 15.79 -15.74
C PHE A 15 1.27 16.43 -16.43
N GLU A 16 1.03 17.19 -17.51
CA GLU A 16 2.07 17.90 -18.25
C GLU A 16 2.81 18.91 -17.36
N GLU A 17 2.07 19.71 -16.58
CA GLU A 17 2.65 20.63 -15.60
C GLU A 17 3.46 19.90 -14.53
N PHE A 18 2.94 18.78 -14.03
CA PHE A 18 3.63 17.96 -13.04
C PHE A 18 4.95 17.40 -13.60
N ILE A 19 4.93 16.80 -14.79
CA ILE A 19 6.14 16.27 -15.44
C ILE A 19 7.12 17.40 -15.73
N LYS A 20 6.64 18.55 -16.22
CA LYS A 20 7.48 19.73 -16.44
C LYS A 20 8.20 20.19 -15.17
N LYS A 21 7.53 20.13 -14.02
CA LYS A 21 8.13 20.43 -12.72
C LYS A 21 9.18 19.40 -12.30
N MET A 22 8.93 18.11 -12.55
CA MET A 22 9.84 17.03 -12.18
C MET A 22 11.09 17.00 -13.06
N ASP A 23 10.92 17.13 -14.38
CA ASP A 23 12.00 17.08 -15.36
C ASP A 23 12.69 18.43 -15.59
N LYS A 24 12.10 19.53 -15.10
CA LYS A 24 12.55 20.92 -15.33
C LYS A 24 12.58 21.31 -16.82
N CYS A 25 11.85 20.61 -17.68
CA CYS A 25 11.67 20.91 -19.10
C CYS A 25 10.25 20.55 -19.55
N PRO A 26 9.72 21.12 -20.65
CA PRO A 26 8.42 20.72 -21.18
C PRO A 26 8.35 19.22 -21.46
N PHE A 27 7.18 18.62 -21.24
CA PHE A 27 6.94 17.23 -21.60
C PHE A 27 6.84 17.11 -23.13
N LEU A 28 7.65 16.23 -23.72
CA LEU A 28 7.67 16.00 -25.16
C LEU A 28 7.05 14.65 -25.52
N SER A 29 7.52 13.58 -24.85
CA SER A 29 7.02 12.22 -25.04
C SER A 29 7.24 11.41 -23.76
N PHE A 30 6.54 10.28 -23.66
CA PHE A 30 6.75 9.35 -22.54
C PHE A 30 8.18 8.79 -22.50
N LYS A 31 8.80 8.64 -23.68
CA LYS A 31 10.15 8.09 -23.82
C LYS A 31 11.24 9.08 -23.37
N ASP A 32 11.00 10.38 -23.57
CA ASP A 32 12.00 11.42 -23.30
C ASP A 32 11.97 11.92 -21.84
N SER A 33 10.91 11.62 -21.09
CA SER A 33 10.79 12.03 -19.68
C SER A 33 11.72 11.24 -18.76
N VAL A 34 12.61 11.96 -18.06
CA VAL A 34 13.54 11.36 -17.08
C VAL A 34 12.78 10.83 -15.87
N PHE A 35 11.81 11.60 -15.38
CA PHE A 35 10.96 11.20 -14.26
C PHE A 35 10.21 9.91 -14.57
N ILE A 36 9.48 9.87 -15.70
CA ILE A 36 8.70 8.68 -16.09
C ILE A 36 9.64 7.49 -16.29
N ASN A 37 10.82 7.72 -16.86
CA ASN A 37 11.80 6.66 -16.99
C ASN A 37 12.19 6.07 -15.63
N MET A 38 12.54 6.91 -14.66
CA MET A 38 12.95 6.45 -13.33
C MET A 38 11.80 5.87 -12.50
N SER A 39 10.58 6.39 -12.64
CA SER A 39 9.45 6.04 -11.77
C SER A 39 8.57 4.93 -12.33
N GLU A 40 8.42 4.81 -13.65
CA GLU A 40 7.44 3.93 -14.30
C GLU A 40 8.03 3.00 -15.36
N ASN A 41 9.07 3.40 -16.10
CA ASN A 41 9.61 2.56 -17.19
C ASN A 41 10.30 1.28 -16.71
N TYR A 42 10.53 1.14 -15.40
CA TYR A 42 10.96 -0.15 -14.82
C TYR A 42 10.01 -1.30 -15.16
N LYS A 43 8.73 -1.02 -15.44
CA LYS A 43 7.73 -2.03 -15.85
C LYS A 43 8.13 -2.74 -17.16
N TYR A 44 8.76 -2.04 -18.09
CA TYR A 44 9.30 -2.64 -19.30
C TYR A 44 10.42 -3.62 -18.96
N SER A 45 11.36 -3.21 -18.11
CA SER A 45 12.46 -4.05 -17.66
C SER A 45 11.96 -5.27 -16.87
N VAL A 46 10.92 -5.12 -16.04
CA VAL A 46 10.24 -6.22 -15.35
C VAL A 46 9.62 -7.20 -16.34
N TYR A 47 8.95 -6.71 -17.38
CA TYR A 47 8.38 -7.57 -18.40
C TYR A 47 9.46 -8.39 -19.13
N GLU A 48 10.54 -7.75 -19.58
CA GLU A 48 11.59 -8.42 -20.35
C GLU A 48 12.29 -9.49 -19.50
N GLU A 49 12.65 -9.16 -18.25
CA GLU A 49 13.29 -10.11 -17.35
C GLU A 49 12.37 -11.28 -17.01
N ALA A 50 11.09 -11.00 -16.70
CA ALA A 50 10.10 -12.05 -16.45
C ALA A 50 9.90 -12.95 -17.68
N ARG A 51 9.87 -12.38 -18.89
CA ARG A 51 9.75 -13.14 -20.14
C ARG A 51 10.95 -14.05 -20.39
N ASN A 52 12.15 -13.55 -20.13
CA ASN A 52 13.39 -14.32 -20.26
C ASN A 52 13.41 -15.48 -19.26
N ALA A 53 13.13 -15.19 -17.98
CA ALA A 53 13.11 -16.18 -16.91
C ALA A 53 11.98 -17.22 -17.06
N LEU A 54 10.85 -16.85 -17.68
CA LEU A 54 9.76 -17.79 -17.96
C LEU A 54 10.20 -18.92 -18.90
N GLY A 55 11.10 -18.63 -19.84
CA GLY A 55 11.67 -19.63 -20.76
C GLY A 55 10.62 -20.41 -21.57
N SER A 56 9.38 -19.90 -21.69
CA SER A 56 8.24 -20.71 -22.13
C SER A 56 8.39 -21.27 -23.53
N LYS A 57 9.22 -20.65 -24.38
CA LYS A 57 9.59 -21.15 -25.72
C LYS A 57 10.08 -22.60 -25.71
N TRP A 58 10.68 -23.07 -24.61
CA TRP A 58 11.32 -24.38 -24.52
C TRP A 58 10.46 -25.46 -23.85
N TRP A 59 9.27 -25.11 -23.37
CA TRP A 59 8.38 -26.06 -22.69
C TRP A 59 7.79 -27.10 -23.65
N LYS A 60 7.64 -28.33 -23.13
CA LYS A 60 7.03 -29.48 -23.80
C LYS A 60 5.83 -30.01 -23.01
N GLN A 61 4.88 -30.65 -23.71
CA GLN A 61 3.64 -31.15 -23.12
C GLN A 61 3.88 -32.25 -22.06
N ASP A 62 4.89 -33.09 -22.25
CA ASP A 62 5.28 -34.17 -21.34
C ASP A 62 5.88 -33.65 -20.01
N GLN A 63 6.29 -32.39 -19.95
CA GLN A 63 6.79 -31.74 -18.72
C GLN A 63 5.66 -31.29 -17.79
N ILE A 64 4.39 -31.37 -18.20
CA ILE A 64 3.26 -30.98 -17.36
C ILE A 64 3.11 -31.96 -16.19
N GLY A 65 3.21 -31.43 -14.96
CA GLY A 65 3.22 -32.18 -13.71
C GLY A 65 4.61 -32.46 -13.15
N SER A 66 5.69 -32.08 -13.86
CA SER A 66 7.07 -32.29 -13.41
C SER A 66 7.55 -31.28 -12.37
N GLY A 67 6.91 -30.11 -12.27
CA GLY A 67 7.38 -28.99 -11.43
C GLY A 67 8.20 -27.94 -12.20
N ILE A 68 8.73 -28.28 -13.38
CA ILE A 68 9.58 -27.40 -14.20
C ILE A 68 8.84 -26.14 -14.66
N ILE A 69 7.58 -26.27 -15.08
CA ILE A 69 6.79 -25.14 -15.60
C ILE A 69 6.43 -24.19 -14.46
N LYS A 70 6.04 -24.75 -13.32
CA LYS A 70 5.75 -23.99 -12.11
C LYS A 70 6.99 -23.27 -11.59
N GLU A 71 8.14 -23.92 -11.58
CA GLU A 71 9.41 -23.30 -11.21
C GLU A 71 9.77 -22.16 -12.18
N SER A 72 9.61 -22.37 -13.48
CA SER A 72 9.83 -21.33 -14.50
C SER A 72 8.94 -20.11 -14.29
N VAL A 73 7.65 -20.32 -13.99
CA VAL A 73 6.71 -19.23 -13.66
C VAL A 73 7.12 -18.54 -12.36
N THR A 74 7.54 -19.30 -11.35
CA THR A 74 8.05 -18.77 -10.08
C THR A 74 9.26 -17.86 -10.32
N ASN A 75 10.23 -18.33 -11.11
CA ASN A 75 11.42 -17.55 -11.46
C ASN A 75 11.07 -16.28 -12.24
N ALA A 76 10.14 -16.35 -13.20
CA ALA A 76 9.64 -15.19 -13.93
C ALA A 76 9.09 -14.09 -13.01
N ILE A 77 8.39 -14.49 -11.93
CA ILE A 77 7.82 -13.55 -10.98
C ILE A 77 8.91 -12.95 -10.08
N HIS A 78 9.90 -13.76 -9.69
CA HIS A 78 11.03 -13.39 -8.82
C HIS A 78 12.14 -12.59 -9.51
N ALA A 79 12.02 -12.36 -10.82
CA ALA A 79 12.94 -11.56 -11.62
C ALA A 79 13.39 -10.28 -10.89
N ASN A 80 14.65 -10.25 -10.46
CA ASN A 80 15.28 -9.06 -9.90
C ASN A 80 15.73 -8.18 -11.06
N VAL A 81 15.17 -6.99 -11.17
CA VAL A 81 15.38 -6.13 -12.34
C VAL A 81 16.32 -5.01 -11.97
N VAL A 82 17.37 -4.81 -12.77
CA VAL A 82 18.18 -3.60 -12.70
C VAL A 82 17.64 -2.61 -13.72
N HIS A 83 17.19 -1.45 -13.25
CA HIS A 83 16.69 -0.39 -14.10
C HIS A 83 17.29 0.94 -13.67
N SER A 84 17.84 1.69 -14.63
CA SER A 84 18.52 2.97 -14.38
C SER A 84 19.58 2.87 -13.26
N GLY A 85 20.36 1.78 -13.24
CA GLY A 85 21.43 1.53 -12.27
C GLY A 85 20.97 1.11 -10.86
N LYS A 86 19.66 0.93 -10.63
CA LYS A 86 19.10 0.51 -9.33
C LYS A 86 18.47 -0.87 -9.44
N ARG A 87 18.63 -1.68 -8.38
CA ARG A 87 17.82 -2.90 -8.21
C ARG A 87 16.39 -2.50 -7.86
N ILE A 88 15.44 -2.98 -8.65
CA ILE A 88 14.01 -2.72 -8.49
C ILE A 88 13.32 -4.04 -8.20
N ASN A 89 12.58 -4.06 -7.09
CA ASN A 89 11.67 -5.15 -6.77
C ASN A 89 10.46 -5.08 -7.70
N ASN A 90 10.00 -6.23 -8.20
CA ASN A 90 8.81 -6.29 -9.05
C ASN A 90 7.54 -5.96 -8.25
N ASN A 91 7.20 -4.67 -8.16
CA ASN A 91 6.06 -4.14 -7.41
C ASN A 91 4.71 -4.29 -8.14
N LEU A 92 4.68 -4.99 -9.29
CA LEU A 92 3.45 -5.23 -10.06
C LEU A 92 2.58 -6.33 -9.44
N VAL A 93 3.11 -7.08 -8.47
CA VAL A 93 2.42 -8.17 -7.77
C VAL A 93 2.55 -7.97 -6.26
N ASN A 94 1.47 -8.23 -5.52
CA ASN A 94 1.53 -8.29 -4.06
C ASN A 94 2.17 -9.60 -3.59
N TRP A 95 3.42 -9.51 -3.17
CA TRP A 95 4.24 -10.63 -2.71
C TRP A 95 3.73 -11.34 -1.45
N ARG A 96 2.82 -10.75 -0.67
CA ARG A 96 2.24 -11.42 0.51
C ARG A 96 1.29 -12.55 0.15
N GLN A 97 0.61 -12.48 -1.00
CA GLN A 97 -0.35 -13.49 -1.45
C GLN A 97 0.30 -14.67 -2.21
N LYS A 98 1.63 -14.65 -2.31
CA LYS A 98 2.42 -15.52 -3.18
C LYS A 98 2.79 -16.87 -2.56
N ASN A 99 3.02 -16.90 -1.24
CA ASN A 99 3.55 -18.09 -0.56
C ASN A 99 2.52 -19.21 -0.39
N ASP A 100 1.23 -18.91 -0.43
CA ASP A 100 0.17 -19.93 -0.30
C ASP A 100 -0.17 -20.61 -1.64
N LEU A 101 -0.08 -19.89 -2.76
CA LEU A 101 -0.62 -20.36 -4.05
C LEU A 101 0.24 -21.42 -4.74
N LEU A 102 1.56 -21.28 -4.67
CA LEU A 102 2.47 -22.27 -5.24
C LEU A 102 2.58 -23.52 -4.35
N ASN A 103 2.25 -23.45 -3.06
CA ASN A 103 2.44 -24.57 -2.15
C ASN A 103 1.21 -25.50 -2.04
N GLN A 104 0.03 -25.07 -2.48
CA GLN A 104 -1.24 -25.78 -2.22
C GLN A 104 -1.86 -26.53 -3.41
N SER A 105 -1.56 -26.17 -4.67
CA SER A 105 -2.20 -26.83 -5.83
C SER A 105 -1.53 -28.16 -6.18
N LYS A 106 -2.30 -29.11 -6.72
CA LYS A 106 -1.73 -30.30 -7.38
C LYS A 106 -0.91 -29.79 -8.56
N ASN A 107 0.43 -29.87 -8.46
CA ASN A 107 1.40 -29.32 -9.43
C ASN A 107 0.96 -29.49 -10.89
N LYS A 108 0.38 -30.64 -11.25
CA LYS A 108 -0.08 -30.95 -12.60
C LYS A 108 -1.17 -30.03 -13.16
N ASN A 109 -2.23 -29.69 -12.41
CA ASN A 109 -3.32 -28.85 -12.94
C ASN A 109 -2.86 -27.42 -13.19
N LEU A 110 -2.13 -26.86 -12.22
CA LEU A 110 -1.62 -25.49 -12.33
C LEU A 110 -0.58 -25.37 -13.44
N GLU A 111 0.31 -26.35 -13.60
CA GLU A 111 1.25 -26.38 -14.72
C GLU A 111 0.56 -26.51 -16.08
N GLU A 112 -0.53 -27.26 -16.17
CA GLU A 112 -1.32 -27.35 -17.40
C GLU A 112 -1.95 -25.99 -17.75
N ILE A 113 -2.46 -25.24 -16.76
CA ILE A 113 -3.00 -23.90 -16.96
C ILE A 113 -1.90 -22.95 -17.46
N PHE A 114 -0.73 -22.95 -16.82
CA PHE A 114 0.40 -22.12 -17.24
C PHE A 114 0.91 -22.49 -18.64
N PHE A 115 1.04 -23.78 -18.92
CA PHE A 115 1.40 -24.25 -20.26
C PHE A 115 0.41 -23.73 -21.30
N ASN A 116 -0.89 -23.87 -21.05
CA ASN A 116 -1.92 -23.39 -21.96
C ASN A 116 -1.92 -21.87 -22.12
N LEU A 117 -1.61 -21.12 -21.06
CA LEU A 117 -1.50 -19.66 -21.12
C LEU A 117 -0.42 -19.19 -22.11
N TYR A 118 0.74 -19.83 -22.12
CA TYR A 118 1.92 -19.37 -22.86
C TYR A 118 2.26 -20.14 -24.13
N LYS A 119 1.77 -21.39 -24.28
CA LYS A 119 2.11 -22.27 -25.41
C LYS A 119 0.93 -22.65 -26.29
N SER A 120 -0.28 -22.77 -25.73
CA SER A 120 -1.44 -23.22 -26.51
C SER A 120 -2.29 -22.05 -27.01
N LYS A 121 -3.17 -22.33 -27.98
CA LYS A 121 -4.18 -21.40 -28.47
C LYS A 121 -5.46 -21.46 -27.63
N ALA A 122 -5.36 -21.86 -26.36
CA ALA A 122 -6.52 -21.93 -25.48
C ALA A 122 -7.18 -20.56 -25.29
N SER A 123 -8.50 -20.59 -25.08
CA SER A 123 -9.28 -19.39 -24.82
C SER A 123 -8.78 -18.68 -23.56
N GLU A 124 -8.50 -17.38 -23.72
CA GLU A 124 -8.02 -16.52 -22.63
C GLU A 124 -9.05 -16.43 -21.49
N VAL A 125 -10.34 -16.43 -21.82
CA VAL A 125 -11.45 -16.46 -20.84
C VAL A 125 -11.37 -17.72 -19.99
N THR A 126 -11.26 -18.88 -20.65
CA THR A 126 -11.20 -20.18 -19.99
C THR A 126 -9.97 -20.31 -19.10
N ILE A 127 -8.81 -19.80 -19.55
CA ILE A 127 -7.59 -19.78 -18.72
C ILE A 127 -7.79 -18.89 -17.50
N PHE A 128 -8.39 -17.71 -17.68
CA PHE A 128 -8.64 -16.77 -16.59
C PHE A 128 -9.54 -17.37 -15.52
N GLU A 129 -10.65 -18.00 -15.92
CA GLU A 129 -11.58 -18.70 -15.02
C GLU A 129 -10.91 -19.87 -14.30
N ARG A 130 -10.09 -20.66 -14.99
CA ARG A 130 -9.31 -21.74 -14.37
C ARG A 130 -8.36 -21.21 -13.30
N LEU A 131 -7.70 -20.08 -13.54
CA LEU A 131 -6.83 -19.45 -12.54
C LEU A 131 -7.62 -18.95 -11.32
N ILE A 132 -8.83 -18.41 -11.50
CA ILE A 132 -9.72 -18.04 -10.39
C ILE A 132 -10.08 -19.29 -9.57
N ASN A 133 -10.39 -20.41 -10.21
CA ASN A 133 -10.74 -21.66 -9.54
C ASN A 133 -9.57 -22.24 -8.73
N GLU A 134 -8.33 -22.02 -9.19
CA GLU A 134 -7.10 -22.31 -8.45
C GLU A 134 -6.79 -21.26 -7.36
N LYS A 135 -7.74 -20.38 -7.04
CA LYS A 135 -7.66 -19.32 -6.03
C LYS A 135 -6.54 -18.30 -6.28
N ILE A 136 -6.04 -18.21 -7.51
CA ILE A 136 -5.02 -17.24 -7.90
C ILE A 136 -5.61 -15.83 -7.78
N SER A 137 -4.88 -14.92 -7.14
CA SER A 137 -5.39 -13.56 -6.92
C SER A 137 -5.51 -12.78 -8.22
N TYR A 138 -6.52 -11.91 -8.31
CA TYR A 138 -6.80 -11.12 -9.52
C TYR A 138 -5.57 -10.34 -10.02
N GLN A 139 -4.84 -9.69 -9.11
CA GLN A 139 -3.61 -9.00 -9.45
C GLN A 139 -2.56 -9.94 -10.06
N PHE A 140 -2.43 -11.15 -9.52
CA PHE A 140 -1.47 -12.12 -10.02
C PHE A 140 -1.91 -12.70 -11.38
N ILE A 141 -3.20 -12.98 -11.57
CA ILE A 141 -3.75 -13.35 -12.89
C ILE A 141 -3.44 -12.26 -13.92
N ALA A 142 -3.74 -10.99 -13.63
CA ALA A 142 -3.46 -9.88 -14.54
C ALA A 142 -1.96 -9.78 -14.88
N TYR A 143 -1.07 -10.01 -13.90
CA TYR A 143 0.36 -10.03 -14.13
C TYR A 143 0.80 -11.20 -15.04
N LEU A 144 0.25 -12.40 -14.87
CA LEU A 144 0.53 -13.54 -15.77
C LEU A 144 0.13 -13.23 -17.22
N PHE A 145 -1.00 -12.55 -17.41
CA PHE A 145 -1.43 -12.07 -18.72
C PHE A 145 -0.55 -10.92 -19.25
N PHE A 146 -0.12 -10.00 -18.39
CA PHE A 146 0.82 -8.93 -18.77
C PHE A 146 2.14 -9.50 -19.31
N ILE A 147 2.72 -10.51 -18.65
CA ILE A 147 3.94 -11.17 -19.15
C ILE A 147 3.67 -12.04 -20.38
N LYS A 148 2.42 -12.45 -20.65
CA LYS A 148 2.05 -13.12 -21.91
C LYS A 148 2.16 -12.15 -23.09
N ASP A 149 1.55 -10.97 -22.97
CA ASP A 149 1.59 -9.94 -24.01
C ASP A 149 1.28 -8.55 -23.44
N ARG A 150 2.33 -7.74 -23.21
CA ARG A 150 2.20 -6.38 -22.67
C ARG A 150 1.46 -5.40 -23.57
N ASN A 151 1.29 -5.72 -24.85
CA ASN A 151 0.57 -4.87 -25.79
C ASN A 151 -0.94 -5.11 -25.74
N ARG A 152 -1.39 -6.18 -25.07
CA ARG A 152 -2.80 -6.57 -24.95
C ARG A 152 -3.27 -6.59 -23.50
N PHE A 153 -2.38 -6.81 -22.55
CA PHE A 153 -2.69 -7.02 -21.15
C PHE A 153 -1.82 -6.14 -20.26
N LEU A 154 -2.34 -5.81 -19.08
CA LEU A 154 -1.71 -4.89 -18.15
C LEU A 154 -1.87 -5.37 -16.70
N PRO A 155 -0.89 -5.09 -15.83
CA PRO A 155 -1.05 -5.38 -14.41
C PRO A 155 -2.17 -4.53 -13.81
N ILE A 156 -2.79 -5.02 -12.73
CA ILE A 156 -3.87 -4.32 -12.04
C ILE A 156 -3.56 -4.21 -10.54
N SER A 157 -3.92 -3.08 -9.94
CA SER A 157 -3.94 -2.90 -8.49
C SER A 157 -5.32 -2.37 -8.13
N GLN A 158 -6.20 -3.24 -7.63
CA GLN A 158 -7.64 -2.99 -7.71
C GLN A 158 -8.07 -1.67 -7.03
N GLU A 159 -7.82 -1.52 -5.73
CA GLU A 159 -8.23 -0.31 -4.99
C GLU A 159 -7.57 0.97 -5.55
N LYS A 160 -6.35 0.86 -6.09
CA LYS A 160 -5.65 1.99 -6.72
C LYS A 160 -6.32 2.40 -8.02
N PHE A 161 -6.68 1.43 -8.85
CA PHE A 161 -7.36 1.69 -10.11
C PHE A 161 -8.81 2.14 -9.93
N ASP A 162 -9.50 1.66 -8.90
CA ASP A 162 -10.83 2.17 -8.55
C ASP A 162 -10.80 3.66 -8.26
N HIS A 163 -9.79 4.13 -7.52
CA HIS A 163 -9.59 5.56 -7.28
C HIS A 163 -9.19 6.32 -8.54
N ILE A 164 -8.30 5.77 -9.37
CA ILE A 164 -7.92 6.37 -10.66
C ILE A 164 -9.16 6.54 -11.56
N PHE A 165 -10.03 5.55 -11.59
CA PHE A 165 -11.25 5.58 -12.39
C PHE A 165 -12.23 6.64 -11.90
N GLU A 166 -12.34 6.86 -10.60
CA GLU A 166 -13.07 8.03 -10.06
C GLU A 166 -12.48 9.35 -10.59
N LEU A 167 -11.14 9.50 -10.61
CA LEU A 167 -10.49 10.73 -11.09
C LEU A 167 -10.78 11.03 -12.56
N ILE A 168 -10.99 10.01 -13.39
CA ILE A 168 -11.35 10.14 -14.81
C ILE A 168 -12.86 9.99 -15.07
N GLY A 169 -13.69 10.08 -14.02
CA GLY A 169 -15.14 10.17 -14.14
C GLY A 169 -15.87 8.84 -14.33
N LEU A 170 -15.25 7.73 -13.95
CA LEU A 170 -15.78 6.36 -14.02
C LEU A 170 -15.98 5.78 -12.61
N SER A 171 -16.67 6.50 -11.72
CA SER A 171 -16.93 6.09 -10.33
C SER A 171 -17.67 4.75 -10.21
N GLU A 172 -18.52 4.43 -11.18
CA GLU A 172 -19.36 3.24 -11.18
C GLU A 172 -18.59 1.95 -11.48
N PHE A 173 -17.40 2.05 -12.09
CA PHE A 173 -16.60 0.88 -12.41
C PHE A 173 -15.64 0.56 -11.28
N LYS A 174 -15.77 -0.65 -10.73
CA LYS A 174 -14.91 -1.16 -9.68
C LYS A 174 -14.23 -2.45 -10.13
N THR A 175 -12.93 -2.50 -9.95
CA THR A 175 -12.07 -3.67 -10.11
C THR A 175 -11.91 -4.41 -8.79
N SER A 176 -12.03 -3.70 -7.65
CA SER A 176 -12.04 -4.34 -6.34
C SER A 176 -13.29 -5.21 -6.18
N ARG A 177 -13.11 -6.39 -5.59
CA ARG A 177 -14.16 -7.39 -5.34
C ARG A 177 -14.92 -7.90 -6.58
N ASN A 178 -14.52 -7.48 -7.80
CA ASN A 178 -15.15 -7.85 -9.07
C ASN A 178 -14.17 -8.63 -9.95
N VAL A 179 -13.79 -9.83 -9.51
CA VAL A 179 -12.85 -10.67 -10.25
C VAL A 179 -13.58 -11.44 -11.35
N SER A 180 -13.45 -11.01 -12.59
CA SER A 180 -13.93 -11.75 -13.76
C SER A 180 -13.14 -11.37 -15.01
N TRP A 181 -13.26 -12.19 -16.05
CA TRP A 181 -12.66 -11.87 -17.35
C TRP A 181 -13.29 -10.59 -17.95
N GLU A 182 -14.60 -10.40 -17.82
CA GLU A 182 -15.33 -9.24 -18.34
C GLU A 182 -14.90 -7.96 -17.63
N ASN A 183 -14.68 -8.02 -16.31
CA ASN A 183 -14.15 -6.90 -15.55
C ASN A 183 -12.73 -6.56 -16.02
N TYR A 184 -11.87 -7.57 -16.20
CA TYR A 184 -10.51 -7.37 -16.66
C TYR A 184 -10.45 -6.79 -18.08
N LYS A 185 -11.29 -7.29 -18.99
CA LYS A 185 -11.45 -6.71 -20.33
C LYS A 185 -11.88 -5.25 -20.26
N THR A 186 -12.89 -4.94 -19.43
CA THR A 186 -13.37 -3.56 -19.28
C THR A 186 -12.25 -2.65 -18.75
N PHE A 187 -11.44 -3.13 -17.80
CA PHE A 187 -10.25 -2.43 -17.32
C PHE A 187 -9.26 -2.14 -18.47
N ILE A 188 -8.95 -3.13 -19.31
CA ILE A 188 -8.07 -2.93 -20.48
C ILE A 188 -8.69 -1.97 -21.50
N ASP A 189 -9.98 -2.10 -21.81
CA ASP A 189 -10.69 -1.25 -22.77
C ASP A 189 -10.71 0.23 -22.33
N ILE A 190 -10.81 0.49 -21.02
CA ILE A 190 -10.68 1.84 -20.47
C ILE A 190 -9.26 2.37 -20.72
N ILE A 191 -8.23 1.57 -20.45
CA ILE A 191 -6.84 2.02 -20.66
C ILE A 191 -6.53 2.20 -22.15
N GLN A 192 -7.11 1.40 -23.05
CA GLN A 192 -7.00 1.60 -24.50
C GLN A 192 -7.64 2.90 -24.98
N GLN A 193 -8.74 3.35 -24.35
CA GLN A 193 -9.30 4.67 -24.62
C GLN A 193 -8.35 5.78 -24.18
N VAL A 194 -7.72 5.64 -23.01
CA VAL A 194 -6.68 6.57 -22.56
C VAL A 194 -5.48 6.56 -23.52
N GLN A 195 -5.04 5.39 -23.99
CA GLN A 195 -3.98 5.29 -24.98
C GLN A 195 -4.35 6.01 -26.28
N SER A 196 -5.57 5.82 -26.77
CA SER A 196 -6.06 6.48 -27.98
C SER A 196 -6.05 8.00 -27.82
N PHE A 197 -6.44 8.49 -26.65
CA PHE A 197 -6.32 9.90 -26.31
C PHE A 197 -4.86 10.37 -26.27
N LEU A 198 -3.98 9.65 -25.56
CA LEU A 198 -2.56 10.01 -25.45
C LEU A 198 -1.85 10.01 -26.81
N ARG A 199 -2.25 9.15 -27.75
CA ARG A 199 -1.72 9.13 -29.13
C ARG A 199 -2.00 10.40 -29.92
N THR A 200 -2.97 11.21 -29.51
CA THR A 200 -3.19 12.55 -30.08
C THR A 200 -2.16 13.58 -29.61
N LYS A 201 -1.42 13.28 -28.53
CA LYS A 201 -0.40 14.14 -27.92
C LYS A 201 1.02 13.60 -28.16
N ASP A 202 1.19 12.29 -28.03
CA ASP A 202 2.40 11.52 -28.31
C ASP A 202 2.02 10.30 -29.16
N SER A 203 2.27 10.37 -30.47
CA SER A 203 1.92 9.31 -31.42
C SER A 203 2.55 7.95 -31.11
N ALA A 204 3.65 7.91 -30.35
CA ALA A 204 4.34 6.68 -29.96
C ALA A 204 3.78 6.06 -28.67
N ALA A 205 2.82 6.70 -28.00
CA ALA A 205 2.29 6.23 -26.72
C ALA A 205 1.76 4.78 -26.79
N THR A 206 2.34 3.95 -25.95
CA THR A 206 2.00 2.53 -25.81
C THR A 206 0.86 2.32 -24.81
N LEU A 207 0.36 1.08 -24.75
CA LEU A 207 -0.65 0.70 -23.78
C LEU A 207 -0.10 0.79 -22.34
N LEU A 208 1.19 0.50 -22.16
CA LEU A 208 1.86 0.58 -20.87
C LEU A 208 2.11 2.04 -20.45
N ASP A 209 2.32 2.95 -21.41
CA ASP A 209 2.42 4.39 -21.15
C ASP A 209 1.07 4.94 -20.68
N ALA A 210 -0.04 4.51 -21.28
CA ALA A 210 -1.38 4.86 -20.82
C ALA A 210 -1.67 4.36 -19.40
N HIS A 211 -1.25 3.13 -19.08
CA HIS A 211 -1.29 2.64 -17.70
C HIS A 211 -0.42 3.49 -16.76
N SER A 212 0.78 3.89 -17.20
CA SER A 212 1.73 4.65 -16.38
C SER A 212 1.25 6.09 -16.13
N PHE A 213 0.66 6.74 -17.14
CA PHE A 213 -0.05 8.01 -17.01
C PHE A 213 -1.13 7.95 -15.92
N LEU A 214 -2.01 6.96 -15.98
CA LEU A 214 -3.06 6.75 -15.00
C LEU A 214 -2.50 6.50 -13.59
N TRP A 215 -1.42 5.73 -13.50
CA TRP A 215 -0.76 5.45 -12.23
C TRP A 215 -0.17 6.71 -11.59
N ILE A 216 0.54 7.53 -12.38
CA ILE A 216 1.10 8.82 -11.96
C ILE A 216 -0.03 9.74 -11.47
N LEU A 217 -1.13 9.83 -12.24
CA LEU A 217 -2.30 10.63 -11.91
C LEU A 217 -2.89 10.28 -10.53
N GLY A 218 -3.12 8.99 -10.25
CA GLY A 218 -3.78 8.57 -9.01
C GLY A 218 -2.86 8.45 -7.79
N ASN A 219 -1.55 8.34 -7.98
CA ASN A 219 -0.64 7.98 -6.89
C ASN A 219 0.50 8.96 -6.65
N GLN A 220 0.96 9.70 -7.67
CA GLN A 220 2.18 10.52 -7.58
C GLN A 220 1.89 12.02 -7.66
N MET A 221 0.80 12.40 -8.32
CA MET A 221 0.36 13.80 -8.42
C MET A 221 -0.38 14.33 -7.18
N LYS A 222 -0.16 13.74 -5.99
CA LYS A 222 -0.89 14.15 -4.77
C LYS A 222 -0.45 15.53 -4.29
N GLY A 223 -1.29 16.53 -4.56
CA GLY A 223 -1.24 17.90 -4.06
C GLY A 223 -2.66 18.50 -4.04
N PRO A 224 -2.90 19.61 -3.31
CA PRO A 224 -4.23 20.21 -3.22
C PRO A 224 -4.70 20.61 -4.62
N VAL A 225 -5.86 20.09 -5.00
CA VAL A 225 -6.59 20.54 -6.18
C VAL A 225 -7.03 21.98 -5.88
N ILE A 226 -6.39 22.96 -6.50
CA ILE A 226 -6.97 24.31 -6.58
C ILE A 226 -8.07 24.19 -7.64
N GLU A 227 -9.30 23.98 -7.18
CA GLU A 227 -10.50 24.21 -7.97
C GLU A 227 -10.85 25.69 -7.84
N GLU A 228 -10.59 26.45 -8.91
CA GLU A 228 -11.17 27.76 -9.07
C GLU A 228 -12.66 27.63 -9.37
N GLY A 229 -13.49 28.15 -8.46
CA GLY A 229 -14.84 28.61 -8.76
C GLY A 229 -15.98 27.60 -8.61
N SER A 230 -16.55 27.52 -7.41
CA SER A 230 -18.01 27.56 -7.21
C SER A 230 -18.34 27.63 -5.72
N ALA A 231 -19.05 28.68 -5.33
CA ALA A 231 -19.48 28.93 -3.97
C ALA A 231 -20.76 28.14 -3.62
N LYS A 232 -20.84 27.74 -2.33
CA LYS A 232 -22.04 27.23 -1.61
C LYS A 232 -22.41 25.78 -1.99
N THR A 233 -22.85 24.85 -1.12
CA THR A 233 -23.45 24.89 0.21
C THR A 233 -23.24 23.52 0.86
N LYS A 234 -23.05 23.46 2.18
CA LYS A 234 -23.02 22.21 2.95
C LYS A 234 -24.38 21.50 2.86
N SER A 235 -24.40 20.20 2.55
CA SER A 235 -25.43 19.30 3.05
C SER A 235 -24.89 17.88 3.23
N LYS A 236 -24.93 17.43 4.48
CA LYS A 236 -24.65 16.06 4.93
C LYS A 236 -25.74 15.14 4.40
N HIS A 237 -25.39 13.99 3.81
CA HIS A 237 -26.22 12.78 3.88
C HIS A 237 -25.28 11.56 3.95
N VAL A 238 -25.12 11.03 5.16
CA VAL A 238 -24.50 9.74 5.43
C VAL A 238 -25.59 8.69 5.30
N ARG A 239 -25.42 7.69 4.43
CA ARG A 239 -26.19 6.45 4.48
C ARG A 239 -25.33 5.38 5.15
N ALA A 240 -25.88 4.83 6.21
CA ALA A 240 -25.34 3.72 7.00
C ALA A 240 -25.32 2.42 6.18
N THR A 241 -24.28 1.61 6.35
CA THR A 241 -24.36 0.15 6.20
C THR A 241 -23.39 -0.56 7.16
N GLU A 242 -23.85 -1.74 7.56
CA GLU A 242 -23.56 -2.48 8.79
C GLU A 242 -22.14 -3.02 8.96
N SER A 243 -21.72 -3.05 10.23
CA SER A 243 -20.52 -3.71 10.73
C SER A 243 -20.71 -5.23 10.81
N VAL A 244 -19.88 -5.99 10.11
CA VAL A 244 -19.64 -7.40 10.42
C VAL A 244 -18.28 -7.51 11.10
N ILE A 245 -18.31 -7.96 12.36
CA ILE A 245 -17.15 -8.23 13.21
C ILE A 245 -16.63 -9.63 12.84
N TYR A 246 -15.35 -9.75 12.49
CA TYR A 246 -14.65 -11.04 12.49
C TYR A 246 -13.54 -10.99 13.54
N SER A 247 -13.62 -11.92 14.48
CA SER A 247 -12.65 -12.21 15.53
C SER A 247 -11.30 -12.63 14.93
N VAL A 248 -10.22 -12.08 15.45
CA VAL A 248 -8.85 -12.51 15.13
C VAL A 248 -8.39 -13.34 16.32
N GLU A 249 -8.29 -14.66 16.13
CA GLU A 249 -7.53 -15.53 17.03
C GLU A 249 -6.03 -15.34 16.77
N ASP A 250 -5.26 -15.29 17.84
CA ASP A 250 -3.82 -15.11 17.87
C ASP A 250 -3.10 -16.29 17.19
N VAL A 251 -2.38 -16.02 16.09
CA VAL A 251 -1.38 -16.95 15.54
C VAL A 251 0.01 -16.37 15.80
N GLN A 252 0.74 -16.99 16.72
CA GLN A 252 2.14 -16.66 16.98
C GLN A 252 3.02 -17.11 15.79
N PRO A 253 3.92 -16.26 15.27
CA PRO A 253 4.90 -16.70 14.29
C PRO A 253 6.05 -17.42 14.99
N ALA A 254 6.21 -18.72 14.72
CA ALA A 254 7.41 -19.47 15.05
C ALA A 254 8.56 -19.00 14.13
N GLN A 255 9.60 -18.40 14.71
CA GLN A 255 10.84 -18.04 14.01
C GLN A 255 11.85 -19.16 14.20
N GLN A 256 12.26 -19.81 13.10
CA GLN A 256 13.35 -20.78 13.11
C GLN A 256 14.69 -20.06 13.02
N ALA A 257 15.55 -20.29 14.01
CA ALA A 257 16.96 -19.93 13.98
C ALA A 257 17.71 -20.87 13.03
N ILE A 258 18.73 -20.34 12.34
CA ILE A 258 19.65 -21.13 11.52
C ILE A 258 21.00 -21.12 12.25
N ALA A 259 21.48 -22.30 12.67
CA ALA A 259 22.87 -22.56 13.05
C ALA A 259 23.53 -23.25 11.82
N GLU A 260 24.82 -23.16 11.49
CA GLU A 260 26.11 -22.93 12.17
C GLU A 260 26.98 -22.08 11.19
N GLU A 261 28.16 -21.50 11.44
CA GLU A 261 29.34 -21.73 12.29
C GLU A 261 30.07 -20.35 12.35
N ASP A 262 30.74 -20.01 13.46
CA ASP A 262 31.20 -18.68 13.94
C ASP A 262 30.17 -17.91 14.80
N ASP A 263 30.49 -17.75 16.10
CA ASP A 263 29.69 -17.22 17.22
C ASP A 263 29.18 -15.76 17.05
N VAL A 264 28.29 -15.50 16.08
CA VAL A 264 27.46 -14.29 16.06
C VAL A 264 26.06 -14.64 15.55
N LEU A 265 25.05 -14.56 16.42
CA LEU A 265 23.65 -14.64 16.02
C LEU A 265 23.27 -13.40 15.21
N TYR A 266 23.22 -13.52 13.89
CA TYR A 266 22.74 -12.46 13.00
C TYR A 266 21.21 -12.48 12.94
N PHE A 267 20.57 -11.48 13.55
CA PHE A 267 19.16 -11.18 13.34
C PHE A 267 19.05 -10.08 12.27
N PRO A 268 18.40 -10.32 11.12
CA PRO A 268 18.19 -9.27 10.13
C PRO A 268 17.19 -8.23 10.67
N GLU A 269 17.71 -7.15 11.25
CA GLU A 269 16.97 -5.95 11.62
C GLU A 269 17.16 -4.84 10.56
N GLY A 270 16.18 -3.93 10.42
CA GLY A 270 16.30 -2.78 9.50
C GLY A 270 15.53 -2.89 8.17
N LYS A 271 14.74 -3.95 7.95
CA LYS A 271 13.77 -4.00 6.86
C LYS A 271 12.70 -2.92 7.08
N GLU A 272 12.60 -1.94 6.19
CA GLU A 272 11.52 -0.96 6.23
C GLU A 272 10.18 -1.65 5.99
N VAL A 273 9.35 -1.71 7.05
CA VAL A 273 7.99 -2.25 6.97
C VAL A 273 7.01 -1.10 7.01
N PHE A 274 6.29 -0.88 5.92
CA PHE A 274 5.18 0.07 5.92
C PHE A 274 4.01 -0.51 6.72
N ALA A 275 3.74 0.08 7.89
CA ALA A 275 2.52 -0.14 8.64
C ALA A 275 1.44 0.85 8.16
N LEU A 276 0.27 0.34 7.76
CA LEU A 276 -0.89 1.18 7.43
C LEU A 276 -1.39 1.86 8.71
N HIS A 277 -1.07 3.15 8.88
CA HIS A 277 -1.56 3.96 9.98
C HIS A 277 -2.96 4.49 9.66
N ARG A 278 -4.00 3.91 10.26
CA ARG A 278 -5.35 4.51 10.26
C ARG A 278 -5.41 5.59 11.35
N SER A 279 -4.87 6.77 11.08
CA SER A 279 -5.07 7.93 11.96
C SER A 279 -6.51 8.40 11.85
N LYS A 280 -7.29 8.38 12.92
CA LYS A 280 -8.24 9.48 13.12
C LYS A 280 -7.38 10.75 13.19
N GLU A 281 -7.63 11.77 12.38
CA GLU A 281 -6.84 13.00 12.41
C GLU A 281 -6.90 13.60 13.82
N ARG A 282 -5.78 13.52 14.55
CA ARG A 282 -5.64 14.17 15.85
C ARG A 282 -5.41 15.65 15.57
N ASN A 283 -6.27 16.52 16.10
CA ASN A 283 -6.12 17.97 15.92
C ASN A 283 -4.81 18.43 16.60
N LYS A 284 -3.78 18.71 15.80
CA LYS A 284 -2.46 19.14 16.27
C LYS A 284 -2.53 20.46 17.06
N ALA A 285 -3.53 21.30 16.79
CA ALA A 285 -3.73 22.55 17.52
C ALA A 285 -4.18 22.31 18.97
N LEU A 286 -5.03 21.30 19.22
CA LEU A 286 -5.49 20.92 20.56
C LEU A 286 -4.32 20.44 21.43
N ILE A 287 -3.47 19.56 20.89
CA ILE A 287 -2.29 19.04 21.60
C ILE A 287 -1.32 20.17 21.94
N ARG A 288 -1.11 21.12 21.02
CA ARG A 288 -0.23 22.27 21.25
C ARG A 288 -0.78 23.18 22.36
N LEU A 289 -2.09 23.48 22.33
CA LEU A 289 -2.73 24.30 23.35
C LEU A 289 -2.65 23.65 24.73
N ALA A 290 -2.98 22.36 24.83
CA ALA A 290 -2.93 21.61 26.08
C ALA A 290 -1.51 21.56 26.66
N LYS A 291 -0.48 21.41 25.80
CA LYS A 291 0.92 21.46 26.23
C LYS A 291 1.33 22.83 26.75
N GLN A 292 0.88 23.91 26.10
CA GLN A 292 1.17 25.27 26.56
C GLN A 292 0.53 25.56 27.91
N GLN A 293 -0.72 25.14 28.12
CA GLN A 293 -1.40 25.26 29.41
C GLN A 293 -0.64 24.47 30.49
N ARG A 294 -0.26 23.22 30.19
CA ARG A 294 0.48 22.39 31.15
C ARG A 294 1.86 22.94 31.50
N LEU A 295 2.57 23.49 30.52
CA LEU A 295 3.90 24.11 30.74
C LEU A 295 3.81 25.36 31.61
N ALA A 296 2.67 26.08 31.59
CA ALA A 296 2.43 27.21 32.47
C ALA A 296 2.17 26.79 33.94
N GLU A 297 1.59 25.62 34.16
CA GLU A 297 1.34 25.06 35.51
C GLU A 297 2.55 24.29 36.07
N ASP A 298 3.24 23.55 35.20
CA ASP A 298 4.34 22.66 35.53
C ASP A 298 5.49 22.91 34.54
N PRO A 299 6.45 23.77 34.90
CA PRO A 299 7.57 24.13 34.03
C PRO A 299 8.45 22.94 33.63
N LYS A 300 8.37 21.84 34.39
CA LYS A 300 9.17 20.62 34.19
C LYS A 300 8.46 19.56 33.36
N LEU A 301 7.17 19.77 33.04
CA LEU A 301 6.31 18.82 32.32
C LEU A 301 6.46 17.39 32.84
N CYS A 302 6.25 17.20 34.14
CA CYS A 302 6.40 15.89 34.75
C CYS A 302 5.28 14.93 34.31
N CYS A 303 5.63 13.65 34.14
CA CYS A 303 4.66 12.60 33.86
C CYS A 303 3.67 12.44 35.01
N GLN A 304 2.37 12.44 34.71
CA GLN A 304 1.31 12.32 35.73
C GLN A 304 1.20 10.94 36.39
N ILE A 305 1.88 9.91 35.85
CA ILE A 305 1.92 8.55 36.41
C ILE A 305 3.14 8.39 37.31
N CYS A 306 4.35 8.49 36.74
CA CYS A 306 5.59 8.14 37.43
C CYS A 306 6.44 9.36 37.86
N GLY A 307 5.97 10.59 37.62
CA GLY A 307 6.69 11.81 37.99
C GLY A 307 7.91 12.14 37.11
N PHE A 308 8.24 11.30 36.12
CA PHE A 308 9.40 11.48 35.26
C PHE A 308 9.37 12.81 34.49
N SER A 309 10.46 13.58 34.54
CA SER A 309 10.68 14.78 33.74
C SER A 309 11.78 14.57 32.71
N PHE A 310 11.47 14.89 31.44
CA PHE A 310 12.48 14.84 30.37
C PHE A 310 13.51 15.95 30.51
N VAL A 311 13.12 17.15 30.94
CA VAL A 311 14.07 18.27 31.10
C VAL A 311 15.04 18.01 32.25
N GLU A 312 14.60 17.39 33.34
CA GLU A 312 15.51 17.06 34.45
C GLU A 312 16.51 15.97 34.07
N LYS A 313 16.09 14.96 33.30
CA LYS A 313 16.97 13.87 32.91
C LYS A 313 17.86 14.19 31.71
N TYR A 314 17.36 14.94 30.74
CA TYR A 314 18.02 15.17 29.45
C TYR A 314 18.36 16.64 29.17
N GLY A 315 18.14 17.54 30.13
CA GLY A 315 18.42 18.97 29.97
C GLY A 315 17.57 19.61 28.88
N GLU A 316 18.16 20.52 28.10
CA GLU A 316 17.47 21.24 27.01
C GLU A 316 16.83 20.31 25.98
N LEU A 317 17.42 19.14 25.71
CA LEU A 317 16.85 18.16 24.77
C LEU A 317 15.47 17.66 25.21
N GLY A 318 15.21 17.65 26.51
CA GLY A 318 13.94 17.24 27.09
C GLY A 318 12.92 18.37 27.23
N ALA A 319 13.28 19.62 26.92
CA ALA A 319 12.39 20.76 27.10
C ALA A 319 11.15 20.65 26.20
N GLY A 320 9.96 20.74 26.78
CA GLY A 320 8.70 20.64 26.03
C GLY A 320 8.31 19.22 25.58
N PHE A 321 9.13 18.21 25.88
CA PHE A 321 8.91 16.84 25.43
C PHE A 321 8.07 16.04 26.44
N ILE A 322 6.84 15.71 26.04
CA ILE A 322 5.94 14.79 26.75
C ILE A 322 4.84 14.30 25.78
N GLU A 323 4.29 13.11 26.01
CA GLU A 323 3.27 12.51 25.15
C GLU A 323 1.87 12.77 25.71
N ALA A 324 0.91 13.13 24.84
CA ALA A 324 -0.48 13.36 25.21
C ALA A 324 -1.31 12.09 24.98
N HIS A 325 -1.89 11.57 26.05
CA HIS A 325 -2.75 10.40 26.09
C HIS A 325 -4.20 10.83 26.34
N HIS A 326 -5.17 10.25 25.61
CA HIS A 326 -6.58 10.55 25.85
C HIS A 326 -7.07 9.67 26.99
N VAL A 327 -7.57 10.28 28.07
CA VAL A 327 -8.05 9.54 29.25
C VAL A 327 -9.27 8.66 28.91
N LEU A 328 -10.08 9.10 27.94
CA LEU A 328 -11.17 8.31 27.35
C LEU A 328 -10.74 7.73 25.99
N PRO A 329 -10.73 6.40 25.82
CA PRO A 329 -10.37 5.79 24.53
C PRO A 329 -11.35 6.20 23.43
N LEU A 330 -10.83 6.84 22.37
CA LEU A 330 -11.58 7.23 21.15
C LEU A 330 -12.27 6.05 20.41
N SER A 331 -12.06 4.83 20.87
CA SER A 331 -12.70 3.59 20.39
C SER A 331 -14.06 3.30 21.04
N GLN A 332 -14.40 3.95 22.16
CA GLN A 332 -15.69 3.77 22.85
C GLN A 332 -16.70 4.89 22.56
N LEU A 333 -16.30 5.95 21.86
CA LEU A 333 -17.14 7.12 21.56
C LEU A 333 -17.87 6.91 20.22
N ARG A 334 -19.21 6.93 20.26
CA ARG A 334 -20.10 6.68 19.11
C ARG A 334 -20.37 7.92 18.25
N GLU A 335 -20.03 9.14 18.70
CA GLU A 335 -20.32 10.41 18.01
C GLU A 335 -19.15 11.42 18.07
N GLU A 336 -19.20 12.45 17.20
CA GLU A 336 -18.25 13.58 17.10
C GLU A 336 -18.30 14.45 18.38
N MET A 337 -17.64 14.00 19.45
CA MET A 337 -17.49 14.80 20.67
C MET A 337 -16.30 15.76 20.56
N LEU A 338 -16.53 17.02 20.93
CA LEU A 338 -15.48 18.03 21.10
C LEU A 338 -14.59 17.61 22.30
N THR A 339 -13.37 17.15 22.03
CA THR A 339 -12.38 16.84 23.07
C THR A 339 -11.83 18.15 23.64
N LYS A 340 -11.87 18.32 24.95
CA LYS A 340 -11.29 19.50 25.60
C LYS A 340 -9.82 19.24 25.99
N PRO A 341 -9.00 20.29 26.19
CA PRO A 341 -7.62 20.14 26.67
C PRO A 341 -7.51 19.34 27.98
N GLU A 342 -8.53 19.39 28.82
CA GLU A 342 -8.56 18.69 30.12
C GLU A 342 -8.76 17.17 30.00
N ASP A 343 -9.16 16.67 28.82
CA ASP A 343 -9.33 15.23 28.55
C ASP A 343 -8.01 14.53 28.15
N LEU A 344 -6.90 15.29 28.15
CA LEU A 344 -5.56 14.83 27.82
C LEU A 344 -4.72 14.68 29.08
N ALA A 345 -4.19 13.48 29.29
CA ALA A 345 -3.15 13.21 30.27
C ALA A 345 -1.77 13.30 29.61
N PHE A 346 -0.81 13.91 30.31
CA PHE A 346 0.58 14.02 29.91
C PHE A 346 1.42 12.92 30.57
N VAL A 347 1.95 12.03 29.74
CA VAL A 347 2.65 10.83 30.16
C VAL A 347 3.99 10.69 29.45
N CYS A 348 4.99 10.09 30.10
CA CYS A 348 6.26 9.80 29.45
C CYS A 348 6.10 8.65 28.43
N SER A 349 7.05 8.52 27.50
CA SER A 349 7.04 7.50 26.46
C SER A 349 6.90 6.07 27.01
N ASN A 350 7.50 5.79 28.17
CA ASN A 350 7.40 4.47 28.81
C ASN A 350 5.99 4.21 29.34
N CYS A 351 5.44 5.15 30.13
CA CYS A 351 4.08 5.03 30.64
C CYS A 351 3.03 4.98 29.54
N HIS A 352 3.20 5.78 28.47
CA HIS A 352 2.28 5.74 27.33
C HIS A 352 2.26 4.37 26.66
N ARG A 353 3.43 3.73 26.51
CA ARG A 353 3.54 2.37 26.00
C ARG A 353 2.88 1.36 26.94
N MET A 354 3.00 1.53 28.26
CA MET A 354 2.39 0.63 29.25
C MET A 354 0.86 0.72 29.28
N LEU A 355 0.28 1.92 29.14
CA LEU A 355 -1.18 2.10 28.99
C LEU A 355 -1.73 1.33 27.78
N HIS A 356 -0.92 1.18 26.73
CA HIS A 356 -1.24 0.46 25.49
C HIS A 356 -0.66 -0.96 25.40
N ARG A 357 -0.17 -1.54 26.49
CA ARG A 357 0.52 -2.84 26.44
C ARG A 357 -0.44 -4.04 26.32
N LYS A 358 -1.64 -3.97 26.90
CA LYS A 358 -2.64 -5.04 26.92
C LYS A 358 -4.05 -4.49 26.65
N ARG A 359 -4.95 -5.33 26.14
CA ARG A 359 -6.39 -5.06 26.05
C ARG A 359 -7.17 -5.92 27.06
N PRO A 360 -8.19 -5.38 27.74
CA PRO A 360 -8.60 -3.97 27.79
C PRO A 360 -7.47 -3.05 28.30
N TRP A 361 -7.47 -1.80 27.85
CA TRP A 361 -6.37 -0.86 28.13
C TRP A 361 -6.24 -0.60 29.63
N VAL A 362 -5.01 -0.50 30.11
CA VAL A 362 -4.71 -0.21 31.52
C VAL A 362 -5.08 1.24 31.81
N THR A 363 -5.78 1.50 32.90
CA THR A 363 -6.14 2.87 33.27
C THR A 363 -4.95 3.60 33.89
N MET A 364 -4.99 4.93 33.86
CA MET A 364 -3.99 5.77 34.52
C MET A 364 -3.85 5.44 36.01
N SER A 365 -4.97 5.15 36.69
CA SER A 365 -5.00 4.80 38.12
C SER A 365 -4.30 3.46 38.38
N ASP A 366 -4.60 2.44 37.56
CA ASP A 366 -4.01 1.12 37.72
C ASP A 366 -2.50 1.16 37.49
N LEU A 367 -2.06 1.87 36.44
CA LEU A 367 -0.63 1.97 36.14
C LEU A 367 0.12 2.77 37.21
N LYS A 368 -0.53 3.77 37.82
CA LYS A 368 0.06 4.52 38.93
C LYS A 368 0.28 3.63 40.16
N ILE A 369 -0.67 2.77 40.50
CA ILE A 369 -0.54 1.79 41.59
C ILE A 369 0.64 0.85 41.32
N ILE A 370 0.74 0.30 40.10
CA ILE A 370 1.83 -0.61 39.72
C ILE A 370 3.20 0.09 39.86
N THR A 371 3.32 1.33 39.39
CA THR A 371 4.58 2.08 39.49
C THR A 371 4.94 2.45 40.93
N GLN A 372 3.97 2.63 41.81
CA GLN A 372 4.20 2.93 43.21
C GLN A 372 4.60 1.68 44.00
N GLN A 373 3.97 0.53 43.73
CA GLN A 373 4.32 -0.76 44.35
C GLN A 373 5.76 -1.18 44.01
N ALA A 374 6.15 -1.06 42.74
CA ALA A 374 7.51 -1.40 42.29
C ALA A 374 8.60 -0.49 42.90
N HIS A 375 8.25 0.76 43.24
CA HIS A 375 9.18 1.67 43.90
C HIS A 375 9.35 1.35 45.40
N THR A 376 8.32 0.85 46.08
CA THR A 376 8.40 0.45 47.48
C THR A 376 9.24 -0.82 47.67
N GLU A 377 9.08 -1.82 46.80
CA GLU A 377 9.87 -3.07 46.85
C GLU A 377 11.37 -2.85 46.57
N GLN A 378 11.73 -1.83 45.79
CA GLN A 378 13.12 -1.44 45.52
C GLN A 378 13.77 -0.59 46.63
N LEU A 379 12.99 -0.09 47.58
CA LEU A 379 13.49 0.66 48.74
C LEU A 379 13.59 -0.23 50.00
N GLU A 380 12.91 -1.38 49.99
CA GLU A 380 12.94 -2.40 51.05
C GLU A 380 13.90 -3.57 50.73
N SER A 381 14.51 -3.59 49.55
CA SER A 381 15.60 -4.48 49.13
C SER A 381 16.93 -3.75 49.00
#